data_AF-A0A920GIA3-F1
#
_entry.id   AF-A0A920GIA3-F1
#
_cell.length_a   1.000
_cell.length_b   1.000
_cell.length_c   1.000
_cell.angle_alpha   90.00
_cell.angle_beta   90.00
_cell.angle_gamma   90.00
#
_symmetry.space_group_name_H-M   'P 1'
#
loop_
_entity.id
_entity.type
_entity.pdbx_description
1 polymer ?
#
loop_
_entity_poly.entity_id
_entity_poly.type
_entity_poly.pdbx_seq_one_letter_code
_entity_poly.pdbx_strand_id
1 'polypeptide(L)'
;MDLYIWVMRNKGFEVDDVGYFLYCDGDRFTDHAFLNETHALMEFKITLIPYKCDLNWIETTLKKIHENLRLEERPKHSDNCEYGKFIHESSETSKKLKIKTLF
;
A
#
# COMPACT_ATOMS: atom_id res chain seq x y z
N MET A 1 -6.83 6.26 7.11
CA MET A 1 -8.05 7.08 6.98
C MET A 1 -7.76 8.58 6.89
N ASP A 2 -6.65 9.04 7.48
CA ASP A 2 -6.28 10.46 7.61
C ASP A 2 -6.42 11.27 6.33
N LEU A 3 -5.86 10.80 5.20
CA LEU A 3 -5.92 11.54 3.93
C LEU A 3 -7.37 11.76 3.47
N TYR A 4 -8.24 10.76 3.61
CA TYR A 4 -9.64 10.88 3.21
C TYR A 4 -10.38 11.92 4.07
N ILE A 5 -10.17 11.87 5.39
CA ILE A 5 -10.76 12.85 6.32
C ILE A 5 -10.22 14.25 6.04
N TRP A 6 -8.91 14.39 5.82
CA TRP A 6 -8.29 15.66 5.44
C TRP A 6 -8.89 16.23 4.16
N VAL A 7 -9.06 15.42 3.10
CA VAL A 7 -9.70 15.87 1.85
C VAL A 7 -11.14 16.30 2.09
N MET A 8 -11.94 15.51 2.79
CA MET A 8 -13.36 15.81 3.03
C MET A 8 -13.54 17.09 3.85
N ARG A 9 -12.72 17.30 4.88
CA ARG A 9 -12.70 18.55 5.66
C ARG A 9 -12.34 19.75 4.80
N ASN A 10 -11.32 19.63 3.94
CA ASN A 10 -10.94 20.70 3.01
C ASN A 10 -12.02 21.00 1.96
N LYS A 11 -12.95 20.07 1.71
CA LYS A 11 -14.14 20.28 0.87
C LYS A 11 -15.32 20.90 1.63
N GLY A 12 -15.17 21.21 2.92
CA GLY A 12 -16.19 21.84 3.75
C GLY A 12 -17.19 20.88 4.38
N PHE A 13 -16.94 19.58 4.36
CA PHE A 13 -17.79 18.61 5.05
C PHE A 13 -17.44 18.51 6.53
N GLU A 14 -18.46 18.39 7.38
CA GLU A 14 -18.28 18.00 8.78
C GLU A 14 -17.98 16.50 8.86
N VAL A 15 -16.85 16.14 9.46
CA VAL A 15 -16.37 14.76 9.55
C VAL A 15 -15.74 14.54 10.92
N ASP A 16 -16.08 13.42 11.56
CA ASP A 16 -15.55 13.01 12.86
C ASP A 16 -14.02 12.76 12.82
N ASP A 17 -13.34 12.88 13.96
CA ASP A 17 -11.92 12.54 14.12
C ASP A 17 -11.70 11.01 14.17
N VAL A 18 -12.75 10.21 14.40
CA VAL A 18 -12.69 8.75 14.45
C VAL A 18 -13.24 8.15 13.16
N GLY A 19 -12.36 7.51 12.39
CA GLY A 19 -12.74 6.61 11.30
C GLY A 19 -12.82 5.16 11.79
N TYR A 20 -13.45 4.30 10.99
CA TYR A 20 -13.51 2.87 11.29
C TYR A 20 -12.96 2.04 10.15
N PHE A 21 -12.16 1.04 10.48
CA PHE A 21 -11.81 -0.03 9.55
C PHE A 21 -12.78 -1.18 9.77
N LEU A 22 -13.56 -1.49 8.73
CA LEU A 22 -14.38 -2.70 8.68
C LEU A 22 -13.52 -3.83 8.11
N TYR A 23 -13.20 -4.81 8.95
CA TYR A 23 -12.48 -6.00 8.57
C TYR A 23 -13.42 -7.19 8.52
N CYS A 24 -13.29 -8.01 7.48
CA CYS A 24 -14.07 -9.22 7.28
C CYS A 24 -13.12 -10.39 7.10
N ASP A 25 -12.98 -11.18 8.16
CA ASP A 25 -12.09 -12.34 8.21
C ASP A 25 -12.85 -13.60 7.80
N GLY A 26 -12.35 -14.30 6.79
CA GLY A 26 -12.80 -15.66 6.50
C GLY A 26 -12.22 -16.62 7.53
N ASP A 27 -13.04 -17.03 8.49
CA ASP A 27 -12.67 -17.99 9.52
C ASP A 27 -12.98 -19.41 9.05
N ARG A 28 -11.94 -20.24 9.08
CA ARG A 28 -12.00 -21.67 8.74
C ARG A 28 -11.75 -22.55 9.97
N PHE A 29 -11.49 -21.94 11.12
CA PHE A 29 -11.18 -22.58 12.37
C PHE A 29 -12.29 -22.29 13.38
N THR A 30 -13.52 -22.65 13.00
CA THR A 30 -14.70 -22.51 13.84
C THR A 30 -15.13 -23.86 14.40
N ASP A 31 -16.22 -23.88 15.16
CA ASP A 31 -16.81 -25.12 15.68
C ASP A 31 -17.39 -26.00 14.56
N HIS A 32 -17.54 -25.45 13.35
CA HIS A 32 -18.01 -26.17 12.17
C HIS A 32 -16.84 -26.56 11.25
N ALA A 33 -16.92 -27.77 10.68
CA ALA A 33 -15.91 -28.24 9.73
C ALA A 33 -15.93 -27.37 8.46
N PHE A 34 -14.77 -26.78 8.13
CA PHE A 34 -14.60 -25.97 6.91
C PHE A 34 -14.90 -26.77 5.63
N LEU A 35 -14.57 -28.06 5.59
CA LEU A 35 -14.79 -28.94 4.46
C LEU A 35 -15.47 -30.24 4.92
N ASN A 36 -16.54 -30.60 4.21
CA ASN A 36 -17.21 -31.88 4.30
C ASN A 36 -17.19 -32.57 2.91
N GLU A 37 -17.72 -33.79 2.81
CA GLU A 37 -17.68 -34.58 1.57
C GLU A 37 -18.35 -33.90 0.35
N THR A 38 -19.33 -33.03 0.59
CA THR A 38 -20.17 -32.44 -0.47
C THR A 38 -20.17 -30.91 -0.50
N HIS A 39 -19.61 -30.24 0.51
CA HIS A 39 -19.63 -28.78 0.61
C HIS A 39 -18.52 -28.25 1.51
N ALA A 40 -18.25 -26.94 1.38
CA ALA A 40 -17.36 -26.19 2.26
C ALA A 40 -18.16 -25.10 2.98
N LEU A 41 -17.81 -24.80 4.23
CA LEU A 41 -18.39 -23.74 5.05
C LEU A 41 -17.28 -22.78 5.49
N MET A 42 -17.38 -21.51 5.12
CA MET A 42 -16.51 -20.44 5.62
C MET A 42 -17.36 -19.45 6.40
N GLU A 43 -17.01 -19.23 7.65
CA GLU A 43 -17.64 -18.19 8.45
C GLU A 43 -16.93 -16.87 8.22
N PHE A 44 -17.68 -15.77 8.23
CA PHE A 44 -17.12 -14.44 8.07
C PHE A 44 -17.26 -13.67 9.37
N LYS A 45 -16.14 -13.45 10.05
CA LYS A 45 -16.08 -12.64 11.25
C LYS A 45 -15.90 -11.18 10.86
N ILE A 46 -16.86 -10.35 11.27
CA ILE A 46 -16.82 -8.92 11.02
C ILE A 46 -16.27 -8.21 12.26
N THR A 47 -15.21 -7.43 12.07
CA THR A 47 -14.60 -6.61 13.13
C THR A 47 -14.62 -5.15 12.70
N LEU A 48 -15.17 -4.28 13.55
CA LEU A 48 -15.15 -2.84 13.34
C LEU A 48 -14.11 -2.21 14.28
N ILE A 49 -13.01 -1.71 13.72
CA ILE A 49 -11.88 -1.19 14.48
C ILE A 49 -11.92 0.34 14.46
N PRO A 50 -12.12 1.01 15.62
CA PRO A 50 -12.06 2.47 15.69
C PRO A 50 -10.62 2.94 15.53
N TYR A 51 -10.45 4.03 14.78
CA TYR A 51 -9.16 4.63 14.49
C TYR A 51 -9.26 6.14 14.55
N LYS A 52 -8.54 6.74 15.51
CA LYS A 52 -8.44 8.20 15.63
C LYS A 52 -7.44 8.73 14.62
N CYS A 53 -7.89 9.62 13.75
CA CYS A 53 -7.09 10.17 12.68
C CYS A 53 -6.03 11.18 13.17
N ASP A 54 -4.88 11.15 12.50
CA ASP A 54 -3.80 12.13 12.68
C ASP A 54 -3.52 12.86 11.37
N LEU A 55 -3.81 14.16 11.34
CA LEU A 55 -3.64 14.97 10.13
C LEU A 55 -2.28 15.67 10.07
N ASN A 56 -1.47 15.60 11.13
CA ASN A 56 -0.27 16.43 11.30
C ASN A 56 0.80 16.15 10.23
N TRP A 57 0.86 14.94 9.71
CA TRP A 57 1.87 14.53 8.73
C TRP A 57 1.53 14.93 7.29
N ILE A 58 0.26 15.21 6.98
CA ILE A 58 -0.24 15.29 5.60
C ILE A 58 0.35 16.49 4.87
N GLU A 59 0.18 17.70 5.40
CA GLU A 59 0.61 18.95 4.73
C GLU A 59 2.11 18.96 4.44
N THR A 60 2.92 18.59 5.44
CA THR A 60 4.37 18.50 5.26
C THR A 60 4.75 17.46 4.22
N THR A 61 4.03 16.34 4.15
CA THR A 61 4.28 15.28 3.17
C THR A 61 3.85 15.70 1.76
N LEU A 62 2.72 16.38 1.62
CA LEU A 62 2.26 16.93 0.33
C LEU A 62 3.25 17.95 -0.24
N LYS A 63 3.82 18.83 0.60
CA LYS A 63 4.89 19.76 0.17
C LYS A 63 6.11 19.02 -0.35
N LYS A 64 6.60 18.01 0.37
CA LYS A 64 7.74 17.19 -0.06
C LYS A 64 7.46 16.45 -1.37
N ILE A 65 6.25 15.91 -1.55
CA ILE A 65 5.85 15.26 -2.81
C ILE A 65 5.86 16.28 -3.96
N HIS A 66 5.30 17.46 -3.73
CA HIS A 66 5.24 18.53 -4.73
C HIS A 66 6.63 18.96 -5.21
N GLU A 67 7.57 19.12 -4.27
CA GLU A 67 8.97 19.44 -4.54
C GLU A 67 9.66 18.31 -5.30
N ASN A 68 9.48 17.05 -4.84
CA ASN A 68 10.11 15.89 -5.47
C ASN A 68 9.67 15.70 -6.94
N LEU A 69 8.39 15.91 -7.23
CA LEU A 69 7.85 15.80 -8.60
C LEU A 69 8.35 16.90 -9.54
N ARG A 70 8.96 17.97 -9.02
CA ARG A 70 9.48 19.12 -9.77
C ARG A 70 11.00 19.15 -9.86
N LEU A 71 11.68 18.11 -9.39
CA LEU A 71 13.11 17.98 -9.59
C LEU A 71 13.42 17.90 -11.10
N GLU A 72 14.45 18.61 -11.52
CA GLU A 72 14.93 18.59 -12.91
C GLU A 72 15.43 17.19 -13.30
N GLU A 73 16.06 16.50 -12.35
CA GLU A 73 16.49 15.13 -12.49
C GLU A 73 15.68 14.19 -11.61
N ARG A 74 15.45 12.97 -12.12
CA ARG A 74 14.72 11.94 -11.38
C ARG A 74 15.51 11.56 -10.11
N PRO A 75 14.85 11.49 -8.93
CA PRO A 75 15.51 11.04 -7.72
C PRO A 75 15.95 9.57 -7.84
N LYS A 76 16.97 9.21 -7.04
CA LYS A 76 17.40 7.81 -6.92
C LYS A 76 16.29 6.96 -6.32
N HIS A 77 16.25 5.70 -6.74
CA HIS A 77 15.40 4.69 -6.11
C HIS A 77 15.79 4.52 -4.64
N SER A 78 14.78 4.25 -3.79
CA SER A 78 15.03 3.78 -2.42
C SER A 78 15.75 2.43 -2.44
N ASP A 79 16.56 2.14 -1.41
CA ASP A 79 17.22 0.84 -1.23
C ASP A 79 16.24 -0.33 -1.15
N ASN A 80 14.97 -0.06 -0.82
CA ASN A 80 13.89 -1.05 -0.78
C ASN A 80 13.03 -1.07 -2.05
N CYS A 81 13.38 -0.30 -3.09
CA CYS A 81 12.62 -0.26 -4.33
C CYS A 81 12.89 -1.49 -5.19
N GLU A 82 11.94 -2.42 -5.24
CA GLU A 82 12.02 -3.64 -6.04
C GLU A 82 12.20 -3.35 -7.54
N TYR A 83 11.51 -2.33 -8.07
CA TYR A 83 11.67 -1.91 -9.47
C TYR A 83 13.07 -1.36 -9.76
N GLY A 84 13.63 -0.58 -8.84
CA GLY A 84 14.99 -0.06 -8.97
C GLY A 84 16.01 -1.19 -9.01
N LYS A 85 15.87 -2.18 -8.11
CA LYS A 85 16.69 -3.40 -8.10
C LYS A 85 16.56 -4.18 -9.40
N PHE A 86 15.32 -4.43 -9.84
CA PHE A 86 15.04 -5.15 -11.08
C PHE A 86 15.66 -4.46 -12.31
N ILE A 87 15.49 -3.14 -12.46
CA ILE A 87 16.06 -2.37 -13.58
C ILE A 87 17.59 -2.44 -13.55
N HIS A 88 18.19 -2.26 -12.37
CA HIS A 88 19.64 -2.33 -12.21
C HIS A 88 20.17 -3.71 -12.63
N GLU A 89 19.64 -4.78 -12.04
CA GLU A 89 20.07 -6.17 -12.33
C GLU A 89 19.85 -6.55 -13.80
N SER A 90 18.73 -6.13 -14.40
CA SER A 90 18.42 -6.37 -15.81
C SER A 90 19.40 -5.65 -16.74
N SER A 91 19.77 -4.42 -16.40
CA SER A 91 20.75 -3.64 -17.17
C SER A 91 22.16 -4.25 -17.09
N GLU A 92 22.58 -4.71 -15.91
CA GLU A 92 23.87 -5.35 -15.69
C GLU A 92 23.98 -6.70 -16.42
N THR A 93 22.90 -7.48 -16.41
CA THR A 93 22.83 -8.77 -17.12
C THR A 93 22.91 -8.58 -18.63
N SER A 94 22.21 -7.57 -19.17
CA SER A 94 22.24 -7.22 -20.59
C SER A 94 23.64 -6.84 -21.07
N LYS A 95 24.42 -6.13 -20.24
CA LYS A 95 25.83 -5.79 -20.54
C LYS A 95 26.72 -7.03 -20.59
N LYS A 96 26.57 -7.95 -19.63
CA LYS A 96 27.34 -9.21 -19.58
C LYS A 96 27.06 -10.13 -20.79
N LEU A 97 25.80 -10.20 -21.24
CA LEU A 97 25.41 -10.95 -22.44
C LEU A 97 26.07 -10.39 -23.71
N LYS A 98 26.07 -9.06 -23.90
CA LYS A 98 26.73 -8.43 -25.06
C LYS A 98 28.23 -8.73 -25.11
N ILE A 99 28.91 -8.72 -23.97
CA ILE A 99 30.35 -9.03 -23.89
C ILE A 99 30.61 -10.49 -24.27
N LYS A 100 29.76 -11.44 -23.84
CA LYS A 100 29.90 -12.86 -24.21
C LYS A 100 29.61 -13.17 -25.68
N THR A 101 28.85 -12.34 -26.40
CA THR A 101 28.57 -12.52 -27.83
C THR A 101 29.62 -11.87 -28.74
N LEU A 102 30.52 -11.05 -28.17
CA LEU A 102 31.59 -10.33 -28.87
C LEU A 102 32.95 -11.04 -28.79
N PHE A 103 33.03 -12.21 -28.14
CA PHE A 103 34.20 -13.09 -28.10
C PHE A 103 33.85 -14.49 -28.60
#